data_AF-A0A4R3THT7-F1
#
_entry.id   AF-A0A4R3THT7-F1
#
_cell.length_a   1.000
_cell.length_b   1.000
_cell.length_c   1.000
_cell.angle_alpha   90.00
_cell.angle_beta   90.00
_cell.angle_gamma   90.00
#
_symmetry.space_group_name_H-M   'P 1'
#
loop_
_entity.id
_entity.type
_entity.pdbx_description
1 polymer ?
#
loop_
_entity_poly.entity_id
_entity_poly.type
_entity_poly.pdbx_seq_one_letter_code
_entity_poly.pdbx_strand_id
1 'polypeptide(L)' 'MIVVMEKVHWRKVQQTFRCHLNRQRTICLDIPDHYAFMDPDLVLLLEARMARHLSHLSMHHDK' A
#
# COMPACT_ATOMS: atom_id res chain seq x y z
N MET A 1 -2.20 9.31 0.79
CA MET A 1 -2.67 7.95 0.47
C MET A 1 -2.26 7.00 1.58
N ILE A 2 -3.09 6.03 1.94
CA ILE A 2 -2.77 4.97 2.91
C ILE A 2 -2.70 3.65 2.14
N VAL A 3 -1.62 2.90 2.32
CA VAL A 3 -1.43 1.59 1.70
C VAL A 3 -1.37 0.54 2.80
N VAL A 4 -2.09 -0.57 2.61
CA VAL A 4 -2.12 -1.70 3.53
C VAL A 4 -1.80 -2.99 2.77
N MET A 5 -1.17 -3.94 3.45
CA MET A 5 -0.77 -5.20 2.81
C MET A 5 -1.99 -6.11 2.58
N GLU A 6 -2.86 -6.26 3.57
CA GLU A 6 -3.93 -7.26 3.55
C GLU A 6 -5.32 -6.66 3.75
N LYS A 7 -6.35 -7.39 3.28
CA LYS A 7 -7.77 -6.99 3.42
C LYS A 7 -8.20 -6.84 4.88
N VAL A 8 -7.60 -7.60 5.81
CA VAL A 8 -7.86 -7.48 7.25
C VAL A 8 -7.44 -6.10 7.78
N HIS A 9 -6.26 -5.63 7.38
CA HIS A 9 -5.77 -4.30 7.73
C HIS A 9 -6.65 -3.21 7.13
N TRP A 10 -7.08 -3.37 5.87
CA TRP A 10 -8.00 -2.45 5.21
C TRP A 10 -9.32 -2.30 5.96
N ARG A 11 -9.97 -3.42 6.31
CA ARG A 11 -11.23 -3.41 7.07
C ARG A 11 -11.06 -2.73 8.42
N LYS A 12 -9.98 -3.04 9.15
CA LYS A 12 -9.68 -2.42 10.44
C LYS A 12 -9.52 -0.90 10.31
N VAL A 13 -8.75 -0.44 9.34
CA VAL A 13 -8.57 1.00 9.07
C VAL A 13 -9.89 1.68 8.74
N GLN A 14 -10.70 1.09 7.86
CA GLN A 14 -11.99 1.66 7.50
C GLN A 14 -12.98 1.72 8.67
N GLN A 15 -13.02 0.70 9.51
CA GLN A 15 -13.92 0.65 10.66
C GLN A 15 -13.50 1.64 11.74
N THR A 16 -12.21 1.70 12.08
CA THR A 16 -11.71 2.56 13.16
C THR A 16 -11.65 4.04 12.77
N PHE A 17 -11.29 4.35 11.52
CA PHE A 17 -10.99 5.72 11.10
C PHE A 17 -11.97 6.29 10.06
N ARG A 18 -13.16 5.71 9.92
CA ARG A 18 -14.16 6.08 8.90
C ARG A 18 -14.34 7.59 8.74
N CYS A 19 -14.51 8.33 9.83
CA CYS A 19 -14.73 9.78 9.82
C CYS A 19 -13.51 10.58 9.30
N HIS A 20 -12.30 10.05 9.46
CA HIS A 20 -11.05 10.69 9.05
C HIS A 20 -10.60 10.30 7.63
N LEU A 21 -11.21 9.25 7.04
CA LEU A 21 -10.81 8.71 5.73
C LEU A 21 -11.54 9.35 4.54
N ASN A 22 -12.50 10.24 4.77
CA ASN A 22 -13.36 10.83 3.71
C ASN A 22 -12.61 11.48 2.54
N ARG A 23 -11.35 11.91 2.74
CA ARG A 23 -10.51 12.50 1.68
C ARG A 23 -9.25 11.69 1.36
N GLN A 24 -9.05 10.56 2.04
CA GLN A 24 -7.82 9.80 1.96
C GLN A 24 -8.07 8.46 1.25
N ARG A 25 -7.44 8.29 0.07
CA ARG A 25 -7.47 7.01 -0.64
C ARG A 25 -6.76 5.93 0.19
N THR A 26 -7.46 4.84 0.46
CA THR A 26 -6.90 3.64 1.11
C THR A 26 -6.79 2.50 0.10
N ILE A 27 -5.60 1.95 -0.08
CA ILE A 27 -5.28 0.93 -1.08
C ILE A 27 -4.81 -0.34 -0.39
N CYS A 28 -5.39 -1.49 -0.76
CA CYS A 28 -4.95 -2.79 -0.30
C CYS A 28 -4.10 -3.45 -1.39
N LEU A 29 -2.88 -3.85 -1.04
CA LEU A 29 -2.00 -4.55 -1.96
C LEU A 29 -2.35 -6.03 -2.09
N ASP A 30 -3.04 -6.64 -1.13
CA ASP A 30 -3.39 -8.08 -1.08
C ASP A 30 -2.15 -9.01 -0.98
N ILE A 31 -1.12 -8.56 -0.24
CA ILE A 31 0.14 -9.27 0.00
C ILE A 31 0.09 -9.87 1.40
N PRO A 32 0.25 -11.20 1.57
CA PRO A 32 0.26 -11.85 2.89
C PRO A 32 1.58 -11.60 3.64
N ASP A 33 1.52 -11.62 4.98
CA ASP A 33 2.68 -11.43 5.86
C ASP A 33 3.47 -12.74 6.06
N HIS A 34 4.03 -13.26 4.97
CA HIS A 34 4.77 -14.53 4.94
C HIS A 34 6.21 -14.38 4.43
N TYR A 35 6.71 -13.15 4.42
CA TYR A 35 8.03 -12.83 3.89
C TYR A 35 8.99 -12.49 5.01
N ALA A 36 10.25 -12.86 4.85
CA ALA A 36 11.29 -12.39 5.73
C ALA A 36 11.47 -10.87 5.58
N PHE A 37 12.11 -10.25 6.57
CA PHE A 37 12.50 -8.85 6.48
C PHE A 37 13.35 -8.62 5.22
N MET A 38 12.87 -7.73 4.34
CA MET A 38 13.52 -7.38 3.07
C MET A 38 13.74 -8.56 2.11
N ASP A 39 12.85 -9.54 2.15
CA ASP A 39 12.84 -10.61 1.16
C ASP A 39 12.78 -10.04 -0.27
N PRO A 40 13.68 -10.45 -1.19
CA PRO A 40 13.71 -9.93 -2.55
C PRO A 40 12.39 -10.17 -3.31
N ASP A 41 11.67 -11.27 -3.05
CA ASP A 41 10.39 -11.54 -3.70
C ASP A 41 9.29 -10.58 -3.21
N LEU A 42 9.34 -10.18 -1.93
CA LEU A 42 8.46 -9.15 -1.39
C LEU A 42 8.71 -7.80 -2.06
N VAL A 43 9.98 -7.41 -2.23
CA VAL A 43 10.35 -6.14 -2.86
C VAL A 43 9.82 -6.07 -4.30
N LEU A 44 10.05 -7.11 -5.09
CA LEU A 44 9.55 -7.20 -6.47
C LEU A 44 8.02 -7.12 -6.55
N LEU A 45 7.33 -7.81 -5.63
CA LEU A 45 5.87 -7.79 -5.56
C LEU A 45 5.34 -6.39 -5.18
N LEU A 46 6.00 -5.71 -4.24
CA LEU A 46 5.66 -4.36 -3.84
C LEU A 46 5.82 -3.38 -4.99
N GLU A 47 6.95 -3.40 -5.70
CA GLU A 47 7.20 -2.54 -6.86
C GLU A 47 6.12 -2.73 -7.94
N ALA A 48 5.83 -3.97 -8.32
CA ALA A 48 4.84 -4.30 -9.35
C ALA A 48 3.42 -3.84 -8.97
N ARG A 49 3.00 -4.01 -7.70
CA ARG A 49 1.66 -3.61 -7.25
C ARG A 49 1.56 -2.10 -7.02
N MET A 50 2.60 -1.48 -6.49
CA MET A 50 2.65 -0.05 -6.24
C MET A 50 2.69 0.78 -7.53
N ALA A 51 3.36 0.30 -8.58
CA ALA A 51 3.43 0.98 -9.88
C ALA A 51 2.04 1.35 -10.43
N ARG A 52 1.04 0.48 -10.24
CA ARG A 52 -0.37 0.73 -10.66
C ARG A 52 -1.05 1.87 -9.90
N HIS A 53 -0.55 2.21 -8.72
CA HIS A 53 -1.15 3.19 -7.82
C HIS A 53 -0.36 4.50 -7.77
N LEU A 54 0.90 4.48 -8.21
CA LEU A 54 1.83 5.61 -8.17
C LEU A 54 1.94 6.38 -9.51
N SER A 55 0.98 6.20 -10.43
CA SER A 55 1.06 6.71 -11.81
C SER A 55 1.05 8.24 -11.99
N HIS A 56 0.85 9.01 -10.92
CA HIS A 56 0.86 10.49 -10.96
C HIS A 56 1.93 11.13 -10.06
N LEU A 57 2.76 10.33 -9.38
CA LEU A 57 3.95 10.88 -8.74
C LEU A 57 5.01 11.06 -9.82
N SER A 58 4.92 12.20 -10.53
CA SER A 58 6.04 12.72 -11.30
C SER A 58 7.29 12.58 -10.45
N MET A 59 8.18 11.71 -10.89
CA MET A 59 9.44 11.41 -10.26
C MET A 59 10.28 12.69 -10.23
N HIS A 60 10.19 13.45 -9.15
CA HIS A 60 11.31 14.27 -8.69
C HIS A 60 12.26 13.30 -7.96
N HIS A 61 12.95 12.47 -8.75
CA HIS A 61 14.16 11.82 -8.30
C HIS A 61 15.27 12.85 -8.53
N ASP A 62 15.43 13.79 -7.60
CA ASP A 62 16.66 14.56 -7.54
C ASP A 62 17.81 13.59 -7.27
N LYS A 63 18.79 13.69 -8.17
CA LYS A 63 20.01 12.91 -8.28
C LYS A 63 20.97 13.18 -7.13
#